data_AF-A0A1A2VD01-F1
#
_entry.id   AF-A0A1A2VD01-F1
#
_cell.length_a   1.000
_cell.length_b   1.000
_cell.length_c   1.000
_cell.angle_alpha   90.00
_cell.angle_beta   90.00
_cell.angle_gamma   90.00
#
_symmetry.space_group_name_H-M   'P 1'
#
loop_
_entity.id
_entity.type
_entity.pdbx_description
1 polymer ?
#
loop_
_entity_poly.entity_id
_entity_poly.type
_entity_poly.pdbx_seq_one_letter_code
_entity_poly.pdbx_strand_id
1 'polypeptide(L)' 'MQARNLLPVPWVEPVDVANAVIFLASEEARYITGTQLVVDAASRRRRHERPTE' A
#
# COMPACT_ATOMS: atom_id res chain seq x y z
N MET A 1 7.39 15.10 -15.17
CA MET A 1 7.15 13.64 -15.27
C MET A 1 5.91 13.32 -14.45
N GLN A 2 4.84 12.81 -15.05
CA GLN A 2 3.61 12.48 -14.31
C GLN A 2 3.86 11.27 -13.41
N ALA A 3 3.53 11.40 -12.12
CA ALA A 3 3.65 10.32 -11.15
C ALA A 3 2.69 9.18 -11.51
N ARG A 4 3.20 7.95 -11.60
CA ARG A 4 2.46 6.72 -11.92
C ARG A 4 1.53 6.24 -10.79
N ASN A 5 1.37 7.04 -9.75
CA ASN A 5 0.60 6.72 -8.55
C ASN A 5 -0.81 7.30 -8.64
N LEU A 6 -1.70 6.67 -7.89
CA LEU A 6 -3.10 7.05 -7.80
C LEU A 6 -3.29 8.25 -6.87
N LEU A 7 -2.51 8.26 -5.79
CA LEU A 7 -2.46 9.35 -4.85
C LEU A 7 -1.54 10.46 -5.39
N PRO A 8 -1.79 11.73 -5.02
CA PRO A 8 -0.99 12.88 -5.44
C PRO A 8 0.37 12.93 -4.70
N VAL A 9 1.10 11.82 -4.70
CA VAL A 9 2.44 11.67 -4.12
C VAL A 9 3.39 11.08 -5.17
N PRO A 10 4.59 11.65 -5.34
CA PRO A 10 5.47 11.29 -6.44
C PRO A 10 6.08 9.88 -6.29
N TRP A 11 6.41 9.48 -5.06
CA TRP A 11 6.83 8.14 -4.67
C TRP A 11 6.50 7.93 -3.18
N VAL A 12 6.60 6.69 -2.71
CA VAL A 12 6.52 6.36 -1.27
C VAL A 12 7.86 6.68 -0.63
N GLU A 13 7.83 7.39 0.49
CA GLU A 13 9.03 7.73 1.26
C GLU A 13 9.35 6.65 2.30
N PRO A 14 10.62 6.51 2.74
CA PRO A 14 10.98 5.57 3.79
C PRO A 14 10.17 5.73 5.09
N VAL A 15 9.77 6.96 5.41
CA VAL A 15 8.95 7.28 6.59
C VAL A 15 7.55 6.67 6.51
N ASP A 16 6.96 6.54 5.32
CA ASP A 16 5.64 5.94 5.14
C ASP A 16 5.66 4.45 5.47
N VAL A 17 6.74 3.77 5.06
CA VAL A 17 6.97 2.36 5.40
C VAL A 17 7.24 2.20 6.89
N ALA A 18 8.07 3.07 7.48
CA ALA A 18 8.36 3.04 8.92
C ALA A 18 7.09 3.23 9.76
N ASN A 19 6.20 4.15 9.36
CA ASN A 19 4.91 4.36 10.04
C ASN A 19 4.02 3.12 9.97
N ALA A 20 3.96 2.43 8.83
CA ALA A 20 3.22 1.17 8.71
C ALA A 20 3.81 0.07 9.61
N VAL A 21 5.14 0.01 9.74
CA VAL A 21 5.82 -0.92 10.66
C VAL A 21 5.50 -0.59 12.11
N ILE A 22 5.52 0.70 12.49
CA ILE A 22 5.14 1.14 13.85
C ILE A 22 3.71 0.73 14.18
N PHE A 23 2.78 0.87 13.23
CA PHE A 23 1.42 0.38 13.39
C PHE A 23 1.37 -1.15 13.59
N LEU A 24 2.09 -1.94 12.78
CA LEU A 24 2.10 -3.39 12.94
C LEU A 24 2.76 -3.85 14.25
N ALA A 25 3.68 -3.07 14.80
CA ALA A 25 4.33 -3.33 16.08
C ALA A 25 3.50 -2.88 17.29
N SER A 26 2.39 -2.17 17.08
CA SER A 26 1.57 -1.61 18.15
C SER A 26 0.48 -2.58 18.63
N GLU A 27 -0.15 -2.24 19.75
CA GLU A 27 -1.22 -3.06 20.35
C GLU A 27 -2.48 -3.10 19.48
N GLU A 28 -2.70 -2.07 18.67
CA GLU A 28 -3.81 -1.97 17.72
C GLU A 28 -3.74 -3.06 16.63
N ALA A 29 -2.56 -3.59 16.34
CA ALA A 29 -2.35 -4.65 15.35
C ALA A 29 -2.28 -6.06 15.96
N ARG A 30 -2.60 -6.25 17.26
CA ARG A 30 -2.41 -7.51 18.00
C ARG A 30 -2.95 -8.78 17.33
N TYR A 31 -3.99 -8.66 16.50
CA TYR A 31 -4.63 -9.79 15.82
C TYR A 31 -4.39 -9.80 14.30
N ILE A 32 -3.56 -8.89 13.79
CA ILE A 32 -3.19 -8.81 12.38
C ILE A 32 -2.00 -9.74 12.16
N THR A 33 -2.23 -10.85 11.46
CA THR A 33 -1.20 -11.84 11.12
C THR A 33 -1.45 -12.45 9.75
N GLY A 34 -0.40 -12.96 9.12
CA GLY A 34 -0.48 -13.66 7.81
C GLY A 34 -0.93 -12.79 6.64
N THR A 35 -1.02 -11.46 6.80
CA THR A 35 -1.49 -10.53 5.77
C THR A 35 -0.35 -9.77 5.10
N GLN A 36 -0.59 -9.32 3.88
CA GLN A 36 0.30 -8.39 3.18
C GLN A 36 -0.30 -6.97 3.23
N LEU A 37 0.32 -6.09 4.02
CA LEU A 37 -0.01 -4.66 4.02
C LEU A 37 0.77 -3.95 2.90
N VAL A 38 0.06 -3.51 1.86
CA VAL A 38 0.67 -2.84 0.70
C VAL A 38 0.76 -1.34 0.94
N VAL A 39 1.99 -0.81 0.90
CA VAL A 39 2.29 0.64 1.03
C VAL A 39 2.99 1.10 -0.26
N ASP A 40 2.19 1.43 -1.28
CA ASP A 40 2.71 1.69 -2.64
C ASP A 40 2.08 2.90 -3.33
N ALA A 41 1.35 3.74 -2.59
CA ALA A 41 0.56 4.86 -3.14
C ALA A 41 -0.41 4.44 -4.27
N ALA A 42 -0.92 3.20 -4.17
CA ALA A 42 -1.79 2.55 -5.14
C ALA A 42 -1.21 2.51 -6.56
N SER A 43 0.12 2.38 -6.65
CA SER A 43 0.86 2.14 -7.89
C SER A 43 0.49 0.79 -8.50
N ARG A 44 0.27 -0.24 -7.68
CA ARG A 44 -0.11 -1.58 -8.13
C ARG A 44 -1.63 -1.71 -8.35
N ARG A 45 -2.12 -1.04 -9.38
CA ARG A 45 -3.47 -1.29 -9.90
C ARG A 45 -3.50 -2.61 -10.67
N ARG A 46 -4.20 -3.61 -10.14
CA ARG A 46 -4.64 -4.72 -10.99
C ARG A 46 -5.75 -4.21 -11.90
N ARG A 47 -5.46 -4.18 -13.20
CA ARG A 47 -6.46 -3.92 -14.23
C ARG A 47 -7.49 -5.04 -14.07
N HIS A 48 -8.73 -4.69 -13.74
CA HIS A 48 -9.83 -5.64 -13.73
C HIS A 48 -9.90 -6.24 -15.14
N GLU A 49 -9.49 -7.50 -15.28
CA GLU A 49 -9.65 -8.24 -16.53
C GLU A 49 -11.15 -8.30 -16.81
N ARG A 50 -11.55 -7.82 -17.99
CA ARG A 50 -12.96 -7.86 -18.40
C ARG A 50 -13.44 -9.31 -18.32
N PRO A 51 -14.65 -9.57 -17.78
CA PRO A 51 -15.26 -10.90 -17.93
C PRO A 51 -15.28 -11.22 -19.43
N THR A 52 -14.59 -12.29 -19.83
CA THR A 52 -14.79 -12.87 -21.14
C THR A 52 -16.22 -13.40 -21.18
N GLU A 53 -16.95 -12.95 -22.18
CA GLU A 53 -18.27 -13.45 -22.57
C GLU A 53 -18.28 -14.98 -22.69
#